data_AF-A0A645HZ73-F1
#
_entry.id   AF-A0A645HZ73-F1
#
_cell.length_a   1.000
_cell.length_b   1.000
_cell.length_c   1.000
_cell.angle_alpha   90.00
_cell.angle_beta   90.00
_cell.angle_gamma   90.00
#
_symmetry.space_group_name_H-M   'P 1'
#
loop_
_entity.id
_entity.type
_entity.pdbx_description
1 polymer ?
#
loop_
_entity_poly.entity_id
_entity_poly.type
_entity_poly.pdbx_seq_one_letter_code
_entity_poly.pdbx_strand_id
1 'polypeptide(L)'
;MVQQVLPKGFEVLLGVSTDPQFGSVVMVGLGGTLVELLNAVSMRLAPITRQDALDMIAETPLQKACAGLRGVRYDQEEIVEALLNLSRMVEANPDITEVDINPLLLYGDGRKATAVDAVVIRKKSHQ
;
A
#
# COMPACT_ATOMS: atom_id res chain seq x y z
N MET A 1 -15.07 -0.61 18.73
CA MET A 1 -14.77 -0.29 17.33
C MET A 1 -15.99 -0.71 16.51
N VAL A 2 -16.61 0.19 15.76
CA VAL A 2 -17.71 -0.14 14.83
C VAL A 2 -17.12 -0.06 13.43
N GLN A 3 -16.99 -1.19 12.73
CA GLN A 3 -16.55 -1.22 11.34
C GLN A 3 -17.77 -1.12 10.43
N GLN A 4 -17.74 -0.18 9.48
CA GLN A 4 -18.71 -0.14 8.40
C GLN A 4 -18.50 -1.34 7.49
N VAL A 5 -19.59 -2.00 7.09
CA VAL A 5 -19.54 -3.05 6.05
C VAL A 5 -19.33 -2.34 4.72
N LEU A 6 -18.07 -2.21 4.31
CA LEU A 6 -17.72 -1.61 3.03
C LEU A 6 -18.14 -2.58 1.90
N PRO A 7 -18.71 -2.07 0.80
CA PRO A 7 -19.02 -2.92 -0.35
C PRO A 7 -17.73 -3.52 -0.92
N LYS A 8 -17.86 -4.72 -1.52
CA LYS A 8 -16.74 -5.51 -2.07
C LYS A 8 -15.86 -4.66 -3.01
N GLY A 9 -14.74 -4.17 -2.50
CA GLY A 9 -13.67 -3.54 -3.27
C GLY A 9 -12.55 -4.53 -3.53
N PHE A 10 -11.60 -4.15 -4.39
CA PHE A 10 -10.36 -4.89 -4.55
C PHE A 10 -9.37 -4.47 -3.46
N GLU A 11 -8.84 -5.46 -2.74
CA GLU A 11 -7.97 -5.25 -1.60
C GLU A 11 -6.51 -5.14 -2.05
N VAL A 12 -5.86 -4.06 -1.63
CA VAL A 12 -4.43 -3.80 -1.83
C VAL A 12 -3.78 -3.66 -0.46
N LEU A 13 -2.61 -4.26 -0.30
CA LEU A 13 -1.77 -4.07 0.88
C LEU A 13 -0.72 -3.01 0.55
N LEU A 14 -0.52 -2.07 1.47
CA LEU A 14 0.56 -1.09 1.41
C LEU A 14 1.26 -1.07 2.75
N GLY A 15 2.57 -0.86 2.74
CA GLY A 15 3.28 -0.73 4.00
C GLY A 15 4.61 -0.03 3.88
N VAL A 16 5.16 0.31 5.04
CA VAL A 16 6.51 0.78 5.21
C VAL A 16 7.15 0.05 6.38
N SER A 17 8.39 -0.38 6.21
CA SER A 17 9.23 -0.85 7.31
C SER A 17 10.56 -0.11 7.28
N THR A 18 10.97 0.48 8.40
CA THR A 18 12.23 1.23 8.50
C THR A 18 13.26 0.40 9.24
N ASP A 19 14.30 0.01 8.52
CA ASP A 19 15.47 -0.61 9.10
C ASP A 19 16.53 0.45 9.46
N PRO A 20 17.21 0.36 10.63
CA PRO A 20 18.23 1.32 11.02
C PRO A 20 19.46 1.40 10.10
N GLN A 21 19.78 0.34 9.36
CA GLN A 21 20.93 0.26 8.46
C GLN A 21 20.56 0.62 7.02
N PHE A 22 19.39 0.16 6.56
CA PHE A 22 18.98 0.32 5.16
C PHE A 22 18.03 1.49 4.90
N GLY A 23 17.38 2.03 5.94
CA GLY A 23 16.36 3.08 5.81
C GLY A 23 14.96 2.51 5.62
N SER A 24 14.02 3.37 5.19
CA SER A 24 12.62 2.99 4.99
C SER A 24 12.42 2.24 3.69
N VAL A 25 11.72 1.11 3.75
CA VAL A 25 11.31 0.29 2.62
C VAL A 25 9.81 0.42 2.45
N VAL A 26 9.36 0.91 1.31
CA VAL A 26 7.95 0.95 0.92
C VAL A 26 7.59 -0.37 0.23
N MET A 27 6.40 -0.90 0.53
CA MET A 27 5.87 -2.14 0.00
C MET A 27 4.47 -1.94 -0.58
N VAL A 28 4.19 -2.66 -1.66
CA VAL A 28 2.84 -2.83 -2.22
C VAL A 28 2.57 -4.30 -2.53
N GLY A 29 1.34 -4.74 -2.40
CA GLY A 29 0.93 -6.08 -2.81
C GLY A 29 -0.57 -6.30 -2.84
N LEU A 30 -0.96 -7.52 -3.19
CA LEU A 30 -2.36 -7.94 -3.22
C LEU A 30 -2.85 -8.23 -1.79
N GLY A 31 -3.99 -7.68 -1.39
CA GLY A 31 -4.59 -7.90 -0.07
C GLY A 31 -5.50 -9.16 0.01
N GLY A 32 -5.85 -9.57 1.22
CA GLY A 32 -6.75 -10.70 1.48
C GLY A 32 -6.05 -12.06 1.61
N THR A 33 -6.81 -13.17 1.58
CA THR A 33 -6.29 -14.55 1.79
C THR A 33 -5.34 -15.06 0.70
N LEU A 34 -5.03 -14.26 -0.31
CA LEU A 34 -4.13 -14.60 -1.42
C LEU A 34 -2.68 -14.13 -1.19
N VAL A 35 -2.39 -13.47 -0.06
CA VAL A 35 -1.04 -13.00 0.34
C VAL A 35 -0.03 -14.15 0.52
N GLU A 36 -0.48 -15.39 0.75
CA GLU A 36 0.39 -16.56 0.94
C GLU A 36 1.07 -17.05 -0.35
N LEU A 37 0.79 -16.45 -1.51
CA LEU A 37 1.44 -16.79 -2.77
C LEU A 37 2.76 -16.03 -2.96
N LEU A 38 3.84 -16.78 -3.21
CA LEU A 38 5.15 -16.25 -3.62
C LEU A 38 4.99 -15.27 -4.81
N ASN A 39 5.59 -14.08 -4.70
CA ASN A 39 5.53 -12.94 -5.66
C ASN A 39 4.28 -12.03 -5.60
N ALA A 40 3.54 -12.00 -4.48
CA ALA A 40 2.39 -11.10 -4.33
C ALA A 40 2.74 -9.65 -3.95
N VAL A 41 4.03 -9.34 -3.71
CA VAL A 41 4.50 -8.04 -3.22
C VAL A 41 5.70 -7.51 -4.02
N SER A 42 5.83 -6.18 -4.10
CA SER A 42 7.02 -5.48 -4.56
C SER A 42 7.46 -4.44 -3.52
N MET A 43 8.76 -4.21 -3.41
CA MET A 43 9.39 -3.37 -2.40
C MET A 43 10.43 -2.44 -3.03
N ARG A 44 10.57 -1.24 -2.47
CA ARG A 44 11.60 -0.24 -2.85
C ARG A 44 12.07 0.54 -1.64
N LEU A 45 13.31 1.01 -1.66
CA LEU A 45 13.80 1.97 -0.67
C LEU A 45 13.15 3.34 -0.91
N ALA A 46 12.73 3.99 0.17
CA ALA A 46 12.25 5.37 0.15
C ALA A 46 13.45 6.36 0.10
N PRO A 47 13.28 7.54 -0.51
CA PRO A 47 12.08 7.99 -1.20
C PRO A 47 11.93 7.32 -2.58
N ILE A 48 10.69 6.99 -2.96
CA ILE A 48 10.37 6.44 -4.29
C ILE A 48 9.87 7.54 -5.23
N THR A 49 10.11 7.36 -6.52
CA THR A 49 9.52 8.19 -7.58
C THR A 49 8.19 7.63 -8.05
N ARG A 50 7.46 8.41 -8.86
CA ARG A 50 6.24 7.92 -9.52
C ARG A 50 6.52 6.73 -10.44
N GLN A 51 7.68 6.71 -11.10
CA GLN A 51 8.07 5.59 -11.96
C GLN A 51 8.31 4.33 -11.14
N ASP A 52 8.98 4.44 -9.99
CA ASP A 52 9.17 3.31 -9.08
C ASP A 52 7.83 2.72 -8.63
N ALA A 53 6.85 3.57 -8.27
CA ALA A 53 5.53 3.12 -7.86
C ALA A 53 4.79 2.37 -9.00
N LEU A 54 4.89 2.84 -10.24
CA LEU A 54 4.33 2.14 -11.40
C LEU A 54 5.00 0.79 -11.63
N ASP A 55 6.33 0.74 -11.53
CA ASP A 55 7.11 -0.49 -11.71
C ASP A 55 6.78 -1.50 -10.61
N MET A 56 6.65 -1.05 -9.36
CA MET A 56 6.21 -1.89 -8.23
C MET A 56 4.83 -2.51 -8.47
N ILE A 57 3.87 -1.75 -9.02
CA ILE A 57 2.54 -2.28 -9.38
C ILE A 57 2.66 -3.31 -10.52
N ALA A 58 3.50 -3.04 -11.53
CA ALA A 58 3.74 -3.93 -12.66
C ALA A 58 4.39 -5.27 -12.27
N GLU A 59 5.20 -5.27 -11.21
CA GLU A 59 5.86 -6.45 -10.67
C GLU A 59 4.93 -7.38 -9.87
N THR A 60 3.69 -6.96 -9.62
CA THR A 60 2.72 -7.72 -8.82
C THR A 60 1.48 -8.10 -9.64
N PRO A 61 0.65 -9.03 -9.14
CA PRO A 61 -0.66 -9.32 -9.74
C PRO A 61 -1.61 -8.11 -9.80
N LEU A 62 -1.30 -7.00 -9.11
CA LEU A 62 -2.08 -5.76 -9.12
C LEU A 62 -2.22 -5.18 -10.53
N GLN A 63 -1.19 -5.27 -11.37
CA GLN A 63 -1.28 -4.78 -12.74
C GLN A 63 -2.45 -5.42 -13.50
N LYS A 64 -2.63 -6.73 -13.35
CA LYS A 64 -3.74 -7.47 -13.98
C LYS A 64 -5.09 -7.13 -13.34
N ALA A 65 -5.11 -6.92 -12.02
CA ALA A 65 -6.34 -6.51 -11.33
C ALA A 65 -6.80 -5.11 -11.79
N CYS A 66 -5.88 -4.15 -11.88
CA CYS A 66 -6.15 -2.81 -12.38
C CYS A 66 -6.55 -2.80 -13.86
N ALA A 67 -6.03 -3.73 -14.67
CA ALA A 67 -6.42 -3.88 -16.08
C ALA A 67 -7.87 -4.35 -16.26
N GLY A 68 -8.49 -4.92 -15.22
CA GLY A 68 -9.90 -5.31 -15.21
C GLY A 68 -10.11 -6.68 -14.60
N LEU A 69 -10.75 -6.74 -13.44
CA LEU A 69 -11.16 -7.99 -12.79
C LEU A 69 -12.68 -8.05 -12.75
N ARG A 70 -13.26 -9.12 -13.33
CA ARG A 70 -14.73 -9.32 -13.39
C ARG A 70 -15.49 -8.13 -14.02
N GLY A 71 -14.88 -7.46 -15.00
CA GLY A 71 -15.49 -6.32 -15.70
C GLY A 71 -15.39 -4.98 -14.96
N VAL A 72 -14.76 -4.94 -13.78
CA VAL A 72 -14.47 -3.71 -13.04
C VAL A 72 -13.01 -3.33 -13.25
N ARG A 73 -12.76 -2.08 -13.64
CA ARG A 73 -11.42 -1.51 -13.78
C ARG A 73 -11.10 -0.70 -12.54
N TYR A 74 -9.97 -0.97 -11.91
CA TYR A 74 -9.48 -0.18 -10.77
C TYR A 74 -8.44 0.81 -11.27
N ASP A 75 -8.50 2.03 -10.74
CA ASP A 75 -7.55 3.08 -11.12
C ASP A 75 -6.22 2.87 -10.39
N GLN A 76 -5.20 2.46 -11.13
CA GLN A 76 -3.86 2.26 -10.57
C GLN A 76 -3.26 3.54 -9.98
N GLU A 77 -3.71 4.72 -10.42
CA GLU A 77 -3.21 6.00 -9.91
C GLU A 77 -3.53 6.16 -8.42
N GLU A 78 -4.62 5.55 -7.94
CA GLU A 78 -4.97 5.56 -6.52
C GLU A 78 -3.93 4.80 -5.67
N ILE A 79 -3.33 3.74 -6.21
CA ILE A 79 -2.23 3.00 -5.56
C ILE A 79 -0.93 3.82 -5.63
N VAL A 80 -0.64 4.41 -6.79
CA VAL A 80 0.55 5.25 -6.99
C VAL A 80 0.59 6.41 -6.01
N GLU A 81 -0.51 7.16 -5.89
CA GLU A 81 -0.60 8.29 -4.96
C GLU A 81 -0.47 7.83 -3.50
N ALA A 82 -1.06 6.70 -3.13
CA ALA A 82 -0.90 6.14 -1.79
C ALA A 82 0.56 5.80 -1.48
N LEU A 83 1.28 5.16 -2.42
CA LEU A 83 2.70 4.83 -2.27
C LEU A 83 3.59 6.07 -2.15
N LEU A 84 3.37 7.08 -2.99
CA LEU A 84 4.11 8.35 -2.92
C LEU A 84 3.83 9.10 -1.61
N ASN A 85 2.60 9.07 -1.12
CA ASN A 85 2.25 9.65 0.17
C ASN A 85 2.92 8.92 1.34
N LEU A 86 2.95 7.59 1.32
CA LEU A 86 3.69 6.80 2.32
C LEU A 86 5.18 7.13 2.30
N SER A 87 5.78 7.16 1.11
CA SER A 87 7.18 7.54 0.92
C SER A 87 7.50 8.92 1.51
N ARG A 88 6.71 9.94 1.17
CA ARG A 88 6.87 11.30 1.72
C ARG A 88 6.64 11.34 3.23
N MET A 89 5.70 10.56 3.74
CA MET A 89 5.36 10.54 5.16
C MET A 89 6.53 10.02 6.00
N VAL A 90 7.17 8.93 5.60
CA VAL A 90 8.30 8.37 6.36
C VAL A 90 9.59 9.16 6.18
N GLU A 91 9.77 9.81 5.03
CA GLU A 91 10.84 10.78 4.82
C GLU A 91 10.71 11.99 5.78
N ALA A 92 9.48 12.52 5.92
CA ALA A 92 9.20 13.64 6.81
C ALA A 92 9.15 13.27 8.30
N ASN A 93 8.98 11.98 8.64
CA ASN A 93 8.83 11.51 10.02
C ASN A 93 9.76 10.31 10.30
N PRO A 94 11.07 10.53 10.52
CA PRO A 94 12.04 9.45 10.75
C PRO A 94 11.83 8.63 12.03
N ASP A 95 10.91 9.06 12.90
CA ASP A 95 10.47 8.31 14.08
C ASP A 95 9.48 7.20 13.73
N ILE A 96 8.83 7.22 12.56
CA ILE A 96 7.96 6.14 12.10
C ILE A 96 8.82 4.93 11.68
N THR A 97 8.61 3.80 12.35
CA THR A 97 9.31 2.54 12.07
C THR A 97 8.50 1.59 11.21
N GLU A 98 7.18 1.67 11.31
CA GLU A 98 6.30 0.77 10.58
C GLU A 98 4.99 1.47 10.23
N VAL A 99 4.50 1.18 9.03
CA VAL A 99 3.15 1.51 8.59
C VAL A 99 2.61 0.27 7.90
N ASP A 100 1.44 -0.20 8.30
CA ASP A 100 0.74 -1.29 7.63
C ASP A 100 -0.68 -0.84 7.31
N ILE A 101 -1.03 -0.83 6.03
CA ILE A 101 -2.37 -0.53 5.53
C ILE A 101 -2.89 -1.78 4.85
N ASN A 102 -3.79 -2.48 5.54
CA ASN A 102 -4.34 -3.74 5.09
C ASN A 102 -5.82 -3.89 5.52
N PRO A 103 -6.80 -3.73 4.63
CA PRO A 103 -6.67 -3.37 3.21
C PRO A 103 -6.80 -1.86 2.94
N LEU A 104 -6.14 -1.41 1.86
CA LEU A 104 -6.62 -0.32 1.02
C LEU A 104 -7.65 -0.89 0.03
N LEU A 105 -8.90 -0.42 0.09
CA LEU A 105 -9.95 -0.82 -0.84
C LEU A 105 -10.03 0.09 -2.05
N LEU A 106 -9.94 -0.48 -3.25
CA LEU A 106 -10.27 0.16 -4.51
C LEU A 106 -11.69 -0.22 -4.93
N TYR A 107 -12.51 0.75 -5.36
CA TYR A 107 -13.92 0.49 -5.67
C TYR A 107 -14.23 0.34 -7.16
N GLY A 108 -13.51 1.05 -8.04
CA GLY A 108 -13.72 0.96 -9.50
C GLY A 108 -15.08 1.50 -10.00
N ASP A 109 -15.86 2.14 -9.15
CA ASP A 109 -17.19 2.72 -9.44
C ASP A 109 -17.23 4.25 -9.26
N GLY A 110 -16.06 4.89 -9.24
CA GLY A 110 -15.89 6.33 -9.06
C GLY A 110 -15.68 6.76 -7.60
N ARG A 111 -15.89 5.88 -6.63
CA ARG A 111 -15.49 6.13 -5.23
C ARG A 111 -13.97 6.06 -5.09
N LYS A 112 -13.41 6.95 -4.27
CA LYS A 112 -11.99 6.99 -3.97
C LYS A 112 -11.56 5.81 -3.11
N ALA A 113 -10.34 5.35 -3.36
CA ALA A 113 -9.69 4.36 -2.51
C ALA A 113 -9.78 4.72 -1.01
N THR A 114 -9.97 3.72 -0.15
CA THR A 114 -10.13 3.92 1.29
C THR A 114 -9.28 2.93 2.08
N ALA A 115 -8.39 3.42 2.94
CA ALA A 115 -7.72 2.60 3.93
C ALA A 115 -8.74 2.19 5.01
N VAL A 116 -9.03 0.89 5.09
CA VAL A 116 -10.04 0.36 6.03
C VAL A 116 -9.45 0.17 7.41
N ASP A 117 -8.19 -0.24 7.46
CA ASP A 117 -7.40 -0.37 8.66
C ASP A 117 -5.98 0.14 8.39
N ALA A 118 -5.36 0.67 9.45
CA ALA A 118 -3.99 1.15 9.40
C ALA A 118 -3.32 1.08 10.78
N VAL A 119 -2.15 0.46 10.82
CA VAL A 119 -1.28 0.44 12.01
C VAL A 119 -0.06 1.29 11.74
N VAL A 120 0.29 2.15 12.69
CA VAL A 120 1.50 2.99 12.62
C VAL A 120 2.30 2.81 13.89
N ILE A 121 3.56 2.39 13.75
CA ILE A 121 4.50 2.22 14.87
C ILE A 121 5.58 3.30 14.78
N ARG A 122 5.87 3.91 15.92
CA ARG A 122 6.91 4.93 16.08
C ARG A 122 7.95 4.48 17.10
N LYS A 123 9.20 4.91 16.94
CA LYS A 123 10.24 4.77 17.95
C LYS A 123 9.75 5.40 19.25
N LYS A 124 9.87 4.68 20.37
CA LYS A 124 9.66 5.28 21.69
C LYS A 124 10.73 6.33 21.92
N SER A 125 10.32 7.58 22.09
CA SER A 125 11.17 8.61 22.66
C SER A 125 11.57 8.13 24.07
N HIS A 126 12.87 7.97 24.33
CA HIS A 126 13.34 7.82 25.70
C HIS A 126 13.08 9.17 26.39
N GLN A 127 12.08 9.22 27.28
CA GLN A 127 12.02 10.21 28.36
C GLN A 127 12.70 9.62 29.58
#